data_AF-A0A0D2LDK7-F1
#
_entry.id   AF-A0A0D2LDK7-F1
#
_cell.length_a   1.000
_cell.length_b   1.000
_cell.length_c   1.000
_cell.angle_alpha   90.00
_cell.angle_beta   90.00
_cell.angle_gamma   90.00
#
_symmetry.space_group_name_H-M   'P 1'
#
loop_
_entity.id
_entity.type
_entity.pdbx_description
1 polymer ?
#
loop_
_entity_poly.entity_id
_entity_poly.type
_entity_poly.pdbx_seq_one_letter_code
_entity_poly.pdbx_strand_id
1 'polypeptide(L)'
;MARSLVLALALVVALSYVPQSHALLNNTITQWVNATREVARVQGLPNTLAIQEYAFVSVAIYRALEAGGAPEDLLAAYAAHTTLSTRFPVLQPKFDALLKAQVAGRSQADLDKARAVAAPIAQVLIIERVDDPAVKYLPYKSKPAGTPYAYQLQPGQTFVLAPQLGDSIPFVWPKDKLRAFTENKDPAKGKVFSPPKEPAELATVVDLGARVSKGRTKFDNDTAFFWALGAGLGGGSSSVSGLWLEIAQRVLPVTLSLKETALIHAKITTAFYDGYIACWQVKYRTDFWRPTTAVRQGWPGFAGIKDWQPNLANPNFPEYPSGHQCASGSALAVLQRFLGKDAAKFTIISDGAPDIGPRSYTSLQAAANEAADSRLFAGLHFNRSNYDGQDLGRLVAEYVYDNFEKSPAVVGKAQAACASPTLLGSKVAAAAAGNASASDDAPAAEADAKASDKEAAADGAAADTAKAPAAGGAAADTAKAPAASGAAASKASGKDAAAGGAADAAKPTAAAKATAGGRRLLASY
;
A
#
# COMPACT_ATOMS: atom_id res chain seq x y z
N MET A 1 -48.44 9.26 -45.17
CA MET A 1 -48.79 8.09 -44.34
C MET A 1 -47.89 6.92 -44.74
N ALA A 2 -47.50 6.10 -43.76
CA ALA A 2 -46.60 4.94 -43.85
C ALA A 2 -45.09 5.25 -43.99
N ARG A 3 -44.44 5.53 -42.84
CA ARG A 3 -43.07 5.08 -42.47
C ARG A 3 -42.69 5.63 -41.08
N SER A 4 -43.39 5.21 -40.03
CA SER A 4 -42.98 5.51 -38.64
C SER A 4 -43.35 4.42 -37.63
N LEU A 5 -43.53 3.17 -38.09
CA LEU A 5 -43.99 2.07 -37.23
C LEU A 5 -43.13 0.81 -37.40
N VAL A 6 -41.80 0.94 -37.23
CA VAL A 6 -40.92 -0.24 -37.05
C VAL A 6 -39.87 -0.02 -35.94
N LEU A 7 -39.73 1.17 -35.36
CA LEU A 7 -38.75 1.43 -34.29
C LEU A 7 -39.24 1.19 -32.86
N ALA A 8 -40.36 0.48 -32.66
CA ALA A 8 -40.95 0.27 -31.33
C ALA A 8 -40.84 -1.17 -30.79
N LEU A 9 -40.16 -2.09 -31.48
CA LEU A 9 -40.12 -3.50 -31.07
C LEU A 9 -38.73 -4.16 -31.13
N ALA A 10 -37.68 -3.41 -30.80
CA ALA A 10 -36.34 -3.96 -30.55
C ALA A 10 -35.71 -3.39 -29.26
N LEU A 11 -36.54 -2.89 -28.34
CA LEU A 11 -36.11 -2.30 -27.07
C LEU A 11 -36.77 -2.98 -25.87
N VAL A 12 -36.91 -4.31 -25.92
CA VAL A 12 -37.23 -5.13 -24.75
C VAL A 12 -36.43 -6.42 -24.90
N VAL A 13 -35.78 -6.85 -23.81
CA VAL A 13 -34.83 -7.99 -23.73
C VAL A 13 -33.38 -7.66 -24.09
N ALA A 14 -32.87 -6.56 -23.56
CA ALA A 14 -31.57 -6.63 -22.88
C ALA A 14 -31.89 -6.69 -21.38
N LEU A 15 -32.21 -7.90 -20.89
CA LEU A 15 -32.14 -8.15 -19.45
C LEU A 15 -30.67 -7.97 -19.09
N SER A 16 -30.40 -6.82 -18.51
CA SER A 16 -29.17 -6.45 -17.87
C SER A 16 -28.72 -7.61 -16.98
N TYR A 17 -27.61 -8.25 -17.35
CA TYR A 17 -26.77 -8.89 -16.35
C TYR A 17 -26.14 -7.73 -15.58
N VAL A 18 -26.91 -7.11 -14.69
CA VAL A 18 -26.34 -6.40 -13.55
C VAL A 18 -25.68 -7.52 -12.76
N PRO A 19 -24.34 -7.59 -12.69
CA PRO A 19 -23.73 -8.50 -11.74
C PRO A 19 -24.37 -8.14 -10.40
N GLN A 20 -24.96 -9.12 -9.70
CA GLN A 20 -25.50 -8.87 -8.36
C GLN A 20 -24.43 -8.12 -7.58
N SER A 21 -24.60 -6.81 -7.43
CA SER A 21 -23.76 -6.02 -6.56
C SER A 21 -24.15 -6.50 -5.19
N HIS A 22 -23.38 -7.46 -4.66
CA HIS A 22 -23.46 -7.79 -3.25
C HIS A 22 -23.45 -6.46 -2.52
N ALA A 23 -24.47 -6.23 -1.69
CA ALA A 23 -24.58 -4.98 -0.97
C ALA A 23 -23.26 -4.72 -0.24
N LEU A 24 -22.70 -3.52 -0.42
CA LEU A 24 -21.43 -3.15 0.21
C LEU A 24 -21.66 -3.03 1.72
N LEU A 25 -20.79 -3.62 2.54
CA LEU A 25 -20.83 -3.41 3.99
C LEU A 25 -20.58 -1.92 4.29
N ASN A 26 -21.66 -1.18 4.53
CA ASN A 26 -21.65 0.25 4.77
C ASN A 26 -22.30 0.56 6.12
N ASN A 27 -21.46 0.77 7.14
CA ASN A 27 -21.86 1.18 8.48
C ASN A 27 -20.86 2.19 9.04
N THR A 28 -21.07 2.67 10.27
CA THR A 28 -20.19 3.67 10.89
C THR A 28 -18.72 3.25 10.87
N ILE A 29 -18.41 1.96 11.08
CA ILE A 29 -17.03 1.47 11.06
C ILE A 29 -16.42 1.63 9.66
N THR A 30 -17.10 1.11 8.64
CA THR A 30 -16.55 1.13 7.27
C THR A 30 -16.50 2.54 6.69
N GLN A 31 -17.37 3.45 7.14
CA GLN A 31 -17.28 4.88 6.81
C GLN A 31 -16.00 5.53 7.35
N TRP A 32 -15.60 5.24 8.60
CA TRP A 32 -14.34 5.75 9.16
C TRP A 32 -13.09 5.07 8.59
N VAL A 33 -13.18 3.78 8.26
CA VAL A 33 -12.13 3.09 7.48
C VAL A 33 -11.96 3.77 6.12
N ASN A 34 -13.05 4.11 5.43
CA ASN A 34 -13.01 4.84 4.16
C ASN A 34 -12.48 6.28 4.31
N ALA A 35 -12.80 6.97 5.41
CA ALA A 35 -12.21 8.28 5.72
C ALA A 35 -10.68 8.19 5.88
N THR A 36 -10.18 7.13 6.52
CA THR A 36 -8.74 6.88 6.66
C THR A 36 -8.08 6.57 5.31
N ARG A 37 -8.76 5.81 4.44
CA ARG A 37 -8.29 5.57 3.06
C ARG A 37 -8.21 6.86 2.26
N GLU A 38 -9.14 7.77 2.48
CA GLU A 38 -9.13 9.09 1.85
C GLU A 38 -7.98 9.97 2.36
N VAL A 39 -7.61 9.87 3.64
CA VAL A 39 -6.39 10.50 4.16
C VAL A 39 -5.17 10.00 3.39
N ALA A 40 -5.04 8.68 3.21
CA ALA A 40 -3.92 8.11 2.45
C ALA A 40 -3.86 8.65 1.01
N ARG A 41 -5.00 8.79 0.34
CA ARG A 41 -5.09 9.39 -1.00
C ARG A 41 -4.64 10.85 -0.99
N VAL A 42 -5.31 11.68 -0.19
CA VAL A 42 -5.16 13.15 -0.22
C VAL A 42 -3.77 13.57 0.26
N GLN A 43 -3.20 12.87 1.24
CA GLN A 43 -1.87 13.15 1.77
C GLN A 43 -0.75 12.43 0.99
N GLY A 44 -1.11 11.60 -0.01
CA GLY A 44 -0.14 10.83 -0.79
C GLY A 44 0.71 9.89 0.07
N LEU A 45 0.12 9.29 1.12
CA LEU A 45 0.88 8.48 2.06
C LEU A 45 1.44 7.22 1.36
N PRO A 46 2.74 6.94 1.46
CA PRO A 46 3.26 5.65 1.05
C PRO A 46 2.63 4.55 1.91
N ASN A 47 2.57 3.32 1.37
CA ASN A 47 1.93 2.21 2.08
C ASN A 47 2.52 1.99 3.49
N THR A 48 3.82 2.26 3.69
CA THR A 48 4.49 2.17 5.01
C THR A 48 3.89 3.08 6.08
N LEU A 49 3.36 4.25 5.71
CA LEU A 49 2.67 5.15 6.63
C LEU A 49 1.17 4.84 6.66
N ALA A 50 0.55 4.58 5.50
CA ALA A 50 -0.89 4.33 5.41
C ALA A 50 -1.35 3.16 6.30
N ILE A 51 -0.59 2.06 6.35
CA ILE A 51 -0.89 0.90 7.23
C ILE A 51 -0.93 1.25 8.71
N GLN A 52 -0.09 2.19 9.14
CA GLN A 52 -0.03 2.63 10.53
C GLN A 52 -1.31 3.38 10.88
N GLU A 53 -1.75 4.25 9.98
CA GLU A 53 -3.00 5.01 10.14
C GLU A 53 -4.23 4.10 10.13
N TYR A 54 -4.26 3.12 9.22
CA TYR A 54 -5.33 2.12 9.19
C TYR A 54 -5.42 1.34 10.51
N ALA A 55 -4.27 0.96 11.08
CA ALA A 55 -4.21 0.26 12.36
C ALA A 55 -4.65 1.16 13.52
N PHE A 56 -4.15 2.40 13.62
CA PHE A 56 -4.55 3.34 14.68
C PHE A 56 -6.06 3.52 14.74
N VAL A 57 -6.69 3.82 13.61
CA VAL A 57 -8.14 4.07 13.57
C VAL A 57 -8.93 2.81 13.90
N SER A 58 -8.62 1.68 13.27
CA SER A 58 -9.39 0.45 13.47
C SER A 58 -9.23 -0.11 14.88
N VAL A 59 -8.03 -0.03 15.46
CA VAL A 59 -7.77 -0.45 16.84
C VAL A 59 -8.47 0.48 17.83
N ALA A 60 -8.38 1.81 17.64
CA ALA A 60 -9.07 2.76 18.52
C ALA A 60 -10.59 2.53 18.53
N ILE A 61 -11.19 2.34 17.35
CA ILE A 61 -12.61 1.98 17.20
C ILE A 61 -12.92 0.71 17.99
N TYR A 62 -12.21 -0.40 17.71
CA TYR A 62 -12.52 -1.68 18.36
C TYR A 62 -12.37 -1.60 19.88
N ARG A 63 -11.32 -0.97 20.38
CA ARG A 63 -11.09 -0.82 21.84
C ARG A 63 -12.14 0.06 22.50
N ALA A 64 -12.67 1.08 21.81
CA ALA A 64 -13.81 1.85 22.31
C ALA A 64 -15.09 1.00 22.41
N LEU A 65 -15.38 0.19 21.39
CA LEU A 65 -16.53 -0.74 21.42
C LEU A 65 -16.37 -1.85 22.47
N GLU A 66 -15.14 -2.30 22.71
CA GLU A 66 -14.82 -3.25 23.78
C GLU A 66 -15.06 -2.65 25.18
N ALA A 67 -14.70 -1.38 25.37
CA ALA A 67 -14.94 -0.67 26.63
C ALA A 67 -16.43 -0.46 26.93
N GLY A 68 -17.26 -0.28 25.89
CA GLY A 68 -18.71 -0.14 26.02
C GLY A 68 -19.14 1.13 26.77
N GLY A 69 -20.31 1.08 27.42
CA GLY A 69 -20.82 2.19 28.25
C GLY A 69 -21.52 3.33 27.48
N ALA A 70 -21.59 3.25 26.16
CA ALA A 70 -22.34 4.14 25.28
C ALA A 70 -22.76 3.38 24.00
N PRO A 71 -23.65 3.93 23.16
CA PRO A 71 -23.99 3.32 21.88
C PRO A 71 -22.76 3.04 21.00
N GLU A 72 -22.67 1.84 20.42
CA GLU A 72 -21.48 1.36 19.69
C GLU A 72 -21.10 2.26 18.51
N ASP A 73 -22.07 2.79 17.79
CA ASP A 73 -21.83 3.67 16.65
C ASP A 73 -21.21 5.01 17.08
N LEU A 74 -21.62 5.56 18.23
CA LEU A 74 -21.02 6.77 18.78
C LEU A 74 -19.62 6.51 19.32
N LEU A 75 -19.38 5.36 19.96
CA LEU A 75 -18.05 4.95 20.40
C LEU A 75 -17.08 4.86 19.21
N ALA A 76 -17.52 4.21 18.12
CA ALA A 76 -16.74 4.15 16.89
C ALA A 76 -16.46 5.56 16.32
N ALA A 77 -17.50 6.38 16.23
CA ALA A 77 -17.38 7.70 15.63
C ALA A 77 -16.42 8.63 16.38
N TYR A 78 -16.56 8.70 17.71
CA TYR A 78 -15.66 9.52 18.52
C TYR A 78 -14.23 8.97 18.58
N ALA A 79 -14.03 7.64 18.59
CA ALA A 79 -12.69 7.05 18.57
C ALA A 79 -11.96 7.38 17.26
N ALA A 80 -12.64 7.18 16.12
CA ALA A 80 -12.08 7.45 14.81
C ALA A 80 -11.83 8.94 14.58
N HIS A 81 -12.81 9.78 14.93
CA HIS A 81 -12.68 11.24 14.84
C HIS A 81 -11.51 11.76 15.68
N THR A 82 -11.39 11.32 16.93
CA THR A 82 -10.28 11.72 17.81
C THR A 82 -8.94 11.29 17.22
N THR A 83 -8.86 10.05 16.73
CA THR A 83 -7.62 9.51 16.14
C THR A 83 -7.20 10.33 14.92
N LEU A 84 -8.10 10.53 13.96
CA LEU A 84 -7.81 11.21 12.71
C LEU A 84 -7.57 12.71 12.91
N SER A 85 -8.36 13.39 13.75
CA SER A 85 -8.17 14.83 14.02
C SER A 85 -6.86 15.12 14.75
N THR A 86 -6.41 14.21 15.63
CA THR A 86 -5.12 14.34 16.31
C THR A 86 -3.95 14.16 15.34
N ARG A 87 -4.04 13.19 14.43
CA ARG A 87 -2.94 12.86 13.51
C ARG A 87 -2.92 13.72 12.25
N PHE A 88 -4.07 14.24 11.84
CA PHE A 88 -4.24 15.04 10.62
C PHE A 88 -5.10 16.29 10.89
N PRO A 89 -4.62 17.23 11.72
CA PRO A 89 -5.40 18.42 12.11
C PRO A 89 -5.84 19.28 10.91
N VAL A 90 -5.06 19.30 9.83
CA VAL A 90 -5.41 20.02 8.59
C VAL A 90 -6.67 19.47 7.91
N LEU A 91 -7.01 18.19 8.14
CA LEU A 91 -8.21 17.55 7.58
C LEU A 91 -9.40 17.53 8.56
N GLN A 92 -9.26 18.13 9.75
CA GLN A 92 -10.29 18.14 10.79
C GLN A 92 -11.69 18.57 10.30
N PRO A 93 -11.86 19.61 9.45
CA PRO A 93 -13.19 19.97 8.95
C PRO A 93 -13.91 18.84 8.20
N LYS A 94 -13.18 17.95 7.52
CA LYS A 94 -13.75 16.77 6.86
C LYS A 94 -14.25 15.74 7.89
N PHE A 95 -13.48 15.52 8.96
CA PHE A 95 -13.85 14.59 10.02
C PHE A 95 -15.01 15.13 10.85
N ASP A 96 -15.03 16.43 11.14
CA ASP A 96 -16.13 17.10 11.82
C ASP A 96 -17.45 16.96 11.05
N ALA A 97 -17.41 17.08 9.72
CA ALA A 97 -18.58 16.89 8.87
C ALA A 97 -19.12 15.45 8.94
N LEU A 98 -18.24 14.44 8.89
CA LEU A 98 -18.63 13.03 9.01
C LEU A 98 -19.19 12.72 10.40
N LEU A 99 -18.53 13.18 11.46
CA LEU A 99 -19.02 13.02 12.84
C LEU A 99 -20.38 13.70 13.01
N LYS A 100 -20.54 14.95 12.56
CA LYS A 100 -21.80 15.71 12.63
C LYS A 100 -22.96 14.96 11.99
N ALA A 101 -22.73 14.32 10.84
CA ALA A 101 -23.74 13.52 10.17
C ALA A 101 -24.14 12.29 10.99
N GLN A 102 -23.19 11.61 11.61
CA GLN A 102 -23.43 10.37 12.38
C GLN A 102 -24.05 10.61 13.77
N VAL A 103 -23.83 11.79 14.37
CA VAL A 103 -24.36 12.14 15.70
C VAL A 103 -25.69 12.90 15.65
N ALA A 104 -26.21 13.19 14.46
CA ALA A 104 -27.45 13.93 14.29
C ALA A 104 -28.64 13.24 14.97
N GLY A 105 -29.42 13.99 15.76
CA GLY A 105 -30.62 13.47 16.45
C GLY A 105 -30.34 12.63 17.71
N ARG A 106 -29.08 12.54 18.14
CA ARG A 106 -28.70 11.77 19.34
C ARG A 106 -28.81 12.60 20.61
N SER A 107 -29.06 11.92 21.74
CA SER A 107 -29.16 12.60 23.03
C SER A 107 -27.79 13.14 23.47
N GLN A 108 -27.76 14.32 24.08
CA GLN A 108 -26.50 14.90 24.59
C GLN A 108 -25.81 13.96 25.58
N ALA A 109 -26.59 13.25 26.42
CA ALA A 109 -26.08 12.29 27.38
C ALA A 109 -25.32 11.12 26.71
N ASP A 110 -25.82 10.60 25.58
CA ASP A 110 -25.11 9.55 24.85
C ASP A 110 -23.84 10.07 24.18
N LEU A 111 -23.88 11.29 23.64
CA LEU A 111 -22.71 11.94 23.03
C LEU A 111 -21.59 12.15 24.07
N ASP A 112 -21.95 12.65 25.25
CA ASP A 112 -21.01 12.90 26.34
C ASP A 112 -20.39 11.59 26.85
N LYS A 113 -21.20 10.54 27.06
CA LYS A 113 -20.71 9.21 27.45
C LYS A 113 -19.77 8.61 26.40
N ALA A 114 -20.16 8.64 25.13
CA ALA A 114 -19.36 8.07 24.06
C ALA A 114 -18.01 8.80 23.92
N ARG A 115 -18.02 10.13 23.96
CA ARG A 115 -16.80 10.95 23.91
C ARG A 115 -15.88 10.67 25.10
N ALA A 116 -16.44 10.60 26.30
CA ALA A 116 -15.69 10.35 27.53
C ALA A 116 -14.96 8.99 27.53
N VAL A 117 -15.54 7.97 26.87
CA VAL A 117 -14.91 6.66 26.72
C VAL A 117 -13.93 6.61 25.54
N ALA A 118 -14.35 7.07 24.37
CA ALA A 118 -13.65 6.81 23.12
C ALA A 118 -12.41 7.71 22.90
N ALA A 119 -12.49 8.99 23.27
CA ALA A 119 -11.39 9.93 23.02
C ALA A 119 -10.11 9.58 23.80
N PRO A 120 -10.15 9.23 25.10
CA PRO A 120 -8.95 8.84 25.84
C PRO A 120 -8.30 7.56 25.31
N ILE A 121 -9.08 6.58 24.85
CA ILE A 121 -8.56 5.35 24.23
C ILE A 121 -7.74 5.69 22.98
N ALA A 122 -8.28 6.54 22.10
CA ALA A 122 -7.57 7.00 20.91
C ALA A 122 -6.27 7.75 21.26
N GLN A 123 -6.32 8.66 22.25
CA GLN A 123 -5.17 9.43 22.68
C GLN A 123 -4.07 8.55 23.28
N VAL A 124 -4.40 7.60 24.16
CA VAL A 124 -3.42 6.68 24.73
C VAL A 124 -2.77 5.86 23.62
N LEU A 125 -3.56 5.33 22.68
CA LEU A 125 -3.01 4.57 21.56
C LEU A 125 -1.97 5.38 20.77
N ILE A 126 -2.22 6.66 20.52
CA ILE A 126 -1.28 7.56 19.84
C ILE A 126 -0.04 7.82 20.70
N ILE A 127 -0.23 8.14 21.98
CA ILE A 127 0.85 8.51 22.90
C ILE A 127 1.79 7.35 23.17
N GLU A 128 1.30 6.11 23.18
CA GLU A 128 2.17 4.94 23.31
C GLU A 128 3.12 4.74 22.13
N ARG A 129 2.89 5.44 21.02
CA ARG A 129 3.64 5.31 19.77
C ARG A 129 4.44 6.56 19.39
N VAL A 130 4.56 7.54 20.29
CA VAL A 130 5.32 8.78 19.99
C VAL A 130 6.81 8.53 19.82
N ASP A 131 7.37 7.55 20.54
CA ASP A 131 8.78 7.13 20.42
C ASP A 131 8.90 5.79 19.67
N ASP A 132 7.93 5.47 18.79
CA ASP A 132 8.05 4.32 17.91
C ASP A 132 9.27 4.50 17.00
N PRO A 133 10.19 3.52 16.91
CA PRO A 133 11.35 3.63 16.03
C PRO A 133 11.01 4.00 14.58
N ALA A 134 9.78 3.76 14.10
CA ALA A 134 9.27 4.21 12.80
C ALA A 134 9.54 5.70 12.51
N VAL A 135 9.48 6.56 13.54
CA VAL A 135 9.58 8.02 13.36
C VAL A 135 11.02 8.53 13.35
N LYS A 136 12.01 7.67 13.64
CA LYS A 136 13.42 8.04 13.71
C LYS A 136 14.05 7.99 12.32
N TYR A 137 14.86 8.99 11.98
CA TYR A 137 15.67 8.93 10.77
C TYR A 137 16.84 7.96 10.97
N LEU A 138 16.97 7.00 10.07
CA LEU A 138 18.08 6.05 10.07
C LEU A 138 18.91 6.26 8.79
N PRO A 139 20.17 6.73 8.90
CA PRO A 139 21.02 6.98 7.74
C PRO A 139 21.46 5.65 7.12
N TYR A 140 20.73 5.20 6.10
CA TYR A 140 21.09 4.02 5.33
C TYR A 140 22.32 4.29 4.45
N LYS A 141 23.28 3.36 4.47
CA LYS A 141 24.46 3.39 3.61
C LYS A 141 24.41 2.21 2.64
N SER A 142 24.29 2.52 1.34
CA SER A 142 24.38 1.50 0.28
C SER A 142 25.74 0.82 0.31
N LYS A 143 25.77 -0.48 0.02
CA LYS A 143 27.03 -1.19 -0.23
C LYS A 143 27.69 -0.67 -1.52
N PRO A 144 29.01 -0.83 -1.69
CA PRO A 144 29.71 -0.39 -2.90
C PRO A 144 29.04 -0.89 -4.18
N ALA A 145 29.02 -0.05 -5.21
CA ALA A 145 28.46 -0.41 -6.50
C ALA A 145 29.11 -1.69 -7.06
N GLY A 146 28.29 -2.61 -7.56
CA GLY A 146 28.74 -3.91 -8.06
C GLY A 146 28.90 -5.01 -7.00
N THR A 147 28.63 -4.73 -5.72
CA THR A 147 28.57 -5.78 -4.69
C THR A 147 27.48 -6.80 -5.07
N PRO A 148 27.82 -8.09 -5.27
CA PRO A 148 26.85 -9.10 -5.69
C PRO A 148 25.66 -9.18 -4.72
N TYR A 149 24.45 -9.26 -5.29
CA TYR A 149 23.17 -9.37 -4.57
C TYR A 149 22.76 -8.18 -3.70
N ALA A 150 23.61 -7.16 -3.53
CA ALA A 150 23.33 -6.04 -2.65
C ALA A 150 22.44 -5.00 -3.32
N TYR A 151 21.49 -4.46 -2.57
CA TYR A 151 20.64 -3.37 -3.01
C TYR A 151 21.47 -2.14 -3.40
N GLN A 152 21.05 -1.51 -4.49
CA GLN A 152 21.67 -0.30 -5.04
C GLN A 152 20.56 0.70 -5.32
N LEU A 153 20.78 1.95 -4.91
CA LEU A 153 19.94 3.07 -5.31
C LEU A 153 19.96 3.18 -6.84
N GLN A 154 18.79 3.36 -7.43
CA GLN A 154 18.66 3.60 -8.87
C GLN A 154 18.96 5.08 -9.20
N PRO A 155 19.30 5.41 -10.45
CA PRO A 155 19.49 6.80 -10.85
C PRO A 155 18.30 7.68 -10.41
N GLY A 156 18.60 8.80 -9.74
CA GLY A 156 17.61 9.72 -9.19
C GLY A 156 17.10 9.38 -7.78
N GLN A 157 17.45 8.22 -7.21
CA GLN A 157 17.13 7.89 -5.83
C GLN A 157 18.26 8.35 -4.90
N THR A 158 17.93 9.19 -3.90
CA THR A 158 18.89 9.75 -2.93
C THR A 158 18.68 9.25 -1.51
N PHE A 159 17.62 8.49 -1.27
CA PHE A 159 17.27 7.95 0.05
C PHE A 159 16.55 6.62 -0.09
N VAL A 160 16.48 5.85 1.00
CA VAL A 160 15.66 4.64 1.10
C VAL A 160 14.43 4.87 1.99
N LEU A 161 13.34 4.17 1.68
CA LEU A 161 12.07 4.36 2.36
C LEU A 161 11.99 3.58 3.68
N ALA A 162 11.97 4.30 4.79
CA ALA A 162 11.69 3.80 6.14
C ALA A 162 12.55 2.59 6.56
N PRO A 163 13.90 2.66 6.48
CA PRO A 163 14.79 1.58 6.93
C PRO A 163 14.56 1.16 8.39
N GLN A 164 14.11 2.11 9.22
CA GLN A 164 13.77 1.92 10.63
C GLN A 164 12.47 1.12 10.88
N LEU A 165 11.60 0.92 9.88
CA LEU A 165 10.28 0.30 10.10
C LEU A 165 10.38 -1.13 10.64
N GLY A 166 11.48 -1.84 10.36
CA GLY A 166 11.72 -3.17 10.92
C GLY A 166 11.91 -3.17 12.44
N ASP A 167 12.25 -2.03 13.03
CA ASP A 167 12.45 -1.86 14.48
C ASP A 167 11.22 -1.27 15.18
N SER A 168 10.14 -1.00 14.47
CA SER A 168 8.89 -0.49 15.03
C SER A 168 8.25 -1.42 16.04
N ILE A 169 7.33 -0.88 16.83
CA ILE A 169 6.62 -1.62 17.87
C ILE A 169 5.41 -2.32 17.20
N PRO A 170 5.30 -3.65 17.17
CA PRO A 170 4.10 -4.28 16.61
C PRO A 170 2.87 -4.06 17.52
N PHE A 171 1.66 -4.13 16.96
CA PHE A 171 0.41 -4.05 17.74
C PHE A 171 0.10 -5.33 18.50
N VAL A 172 0.40 -6.50 17.94
CA VAL A 172 -0.02 -7.79 18.49
C VAL A 172 1.14 -8.76 18.66
N TRP A 173 2.00 -8.92 17.65
CA TRP A 173 3.11 -9.87 17.73
C TRP A 173 4.25 -9.30 18.59
N PRO A 174 4.63 -9.91 19.74
CA PRO A 174 5.72 -9.39 20.56
C PRO A 174 7.01 -9.18 19.74
N LYS A 175 7.59 -7.99 19.82
CA LYS A 175 8.70 -7.52 18.96
C LYS A 175 9.83 -8.54 18.85
N ASP A 176 10.34 -9.05 19.96
CA ASP A 176 11.47 -9.99 19.98
C ASP A 176 11.11 -11.33 19.34
N LYS A 177 9.86 -11.80 19.52
CA LYS A 177 9.38 -13.02 18.88
C LYS A 177 9.20 -12.84 17.38
N LEU A 178 8.71 -11.68 16.95
CA LEU A 178 8.57 -11.36 15.53
C LEU A 178 9.95 -11.32 14.86
N ARG A 179 10.92 -10.67 15.52
CA ARG A 179 12.31 -10.62 15.05
C ARG A 179 12.95 -11.99 14.99
N ALA A 180 12.80 -12.82 16.03
CA ALA A 180 13.31 -14.19 16.01
C ALA A 180 12.70 -15.03 14.89
N PHE A 181 11.40 -14.84 14.61
CA PHE A 181 10.71 -15.48 13.50
C PHE A 181 11.27 -15.05 12.13
N THR A 182 11.44 -13.75 11.88
CA THR A 182 11.99 -13.27 10.60
C THR A 182 13.47 -13.58 10.44
N GLU A 183 14.21 -13.65 11.55
CA GLU A 183 15.62 -14.00 11.60
C GLU A 183 15.91 -15.51 11.50
N ASN A 184 14.87 -16.36 11.48
CA ASN A 184 15.03 -17.81 11.43
C ASN A 184 15.91 -18.27 10.25
N LYS A 185 16.92 -19.09 10.57
CA LYS A 185 17.83 -19.72 9.61
C LYS A 185 17.72 -21.24 9.59
N ASP A 186 16.92 -21.80 10.49
CA ASP A 186 16.77 -23.24 10.68
C ASP A 186 15.42 -23.70 10.12
N PRO A 187 15.39 -24.41 8.96
CA PRO A 187 14.14 -24.87 8.36
C PRO A 187 13.38 -25.87 9.25
N ALA A 188 14.05 -26.52 10.22
CA ALA A 188 13.37 -27.39 11.19
C ALA A 188 12.56 -26.60 12.22
N LYS A 189 12.85 -25.30 12.42
CA LYS A 189 12.16 -24.41 13.36
C LYS A 189 11.09 -23.54 12.71
N GLY A 190 10.91 -23.65 11.39
CA GLY A 190 9.88 -22.92 10.64
C GLY A 190 10.38 -22.44 9.28
N LYS A 191 9.53 -21.64 8.61
CA LYS A 191 9.86 -21.04 7.30
C LYS A 191 11.14 -20.20 7.44
N VAL A 192 12.04 -20.36 6.47
CA VAL A 192 13.22 -19.50 6.31
C VAL A 192 12.96 -18.54 5.16
N PHE A 193 13.09 -17.24 5.43
CA PHE A 193 12.97 -16.19 4.41
C PHE A 193 14.35 -15.82 3.92
N SER A 194 14.72 -16.31 2.74
CA SER A 194 16.00 -16.02 2.07
C SER A 194 15.75 -15.65 0.60
N PRO A 195 16.41 -14.62 0.07
CA PRO A 195 16.23 -14.23 -1.33
C PRO A 195 16.62 -15.35 -2.29
N PRO A 196 15.98 -15.42 -3.47
CA PRO A 196 16.36 -16.38 -4.50
C PRO A 196 17.81 -16.14 -4.94
N LYS A 197 18.58 -17.23 -5.10
CA LYS A 197 19.93 -17.21 -5.67
C LYS A 197 20.01 -17.86 -7.06
N GLU A 198 18.88 -18.44 -7.51
CA GLU A 198 18.82 -19.21 -8.74
C GLU A 198 18.65 -18.32 -9.98
N PRO A 199 19.42 -18.55 -11.07
CA PRO A 199 19.34 -17.74 -12.28
C PRO A 199 18.00 -17.86 -13.03
N ALA A 200 17.24 -18.93 -12.78
CA ALA A 200 15.95 -19.16 -13.44
C ALA A 200 14.90 -18.06 -13.14
N GLU A 201 14.93 -17.47 -11.94
CA GLU A 201 14.08 -16.33 -11.57
C GLU A 201 14.38 -15.10 -12.43
N LEU A 202 15.63 -14.96 -12.88
CA LEU A 202 16.07 -13.85 -13.71
C LEU A 202 15.51 -13.95 -15.13
N ALA A 203 15.48 -15.15 -15.72
CA ALA A 203 15.00 -15.36 -17.08
C ALA A 203 13.54 -14.91 -17.26
N THR A 204 12.67 -15.19 -16.28
CA THR A 204 11.27 -14.77 -16.33
C THR A 204 11.12 -13.25 -16.25
N VAL A 205 11.84 -12.58 -15.34
CA VAL A 205 11.74 -11.12 -15.18
C VAL A 205 12.40 -10.36 -16.34
N VAL A 206 13.39 -10.94 -17.02
CA VAL A 206 14.06 -10.33 -18.18
C VAL A 206 13.08 -10.03 -19.31
N ASP A 207 12.15 -10.95 -19.62
CA ASP A 207 11.09 -10.67 -20.60
C ASP A 207 9.89 -10.00 -19.94
N LEU A 208 9.23 -10.69 -18.99
CA LEU A 208 7.93 -10.26 -18.48
C LEU A 208 7.99 -9.00 -17.61
N GLY A 209 9.17 -8.62 -17.10
CA GLY A 209 9.36 -7.39 -16.31
C GLY A 209 9.90 -6.20 -17.09
N ALA A 210 10.33 -6.39 -18.35
CA ALA A 210 10.98 -5.32 -19.12
C ALA A 210 9.99 -4.23 -19.52
N ARG A 211 10.42 -2.98 -19.72
CA ARG A 211 9.57 -1.90 -20.23
C ARG A 211 8.89 -2.25 -21.54
N VAL A 212 9.60 -2.94 -22.43
CA VAL A 212 9.05 -3.50 -23.67
C VAL A 212 9.22 -5.01 -23.58
N SER A 213 8.11 -5.73 -23.42
CA SER A 213 8.08 -7.20 -23.34
C SER A 213 7.50 -7.79 -24.62
N LYS A 214 8.00 -8.97 -25.01
CA LYS A 214 7.41 -9.77 -26.09
C LYS A 214 6.40 -10.80 -25.56
N GLY A 215 6.51 -11.15 -24.28
CA GLY A 215 5.65 -12.14 -23.62
C GLY A 215 4.41 -11.57 -22.91
N ARG A 216 4.41 -10.29 -22.50
CA ARG A 216 3.24 -9.69 -21.84
C ARG A 216 2.09 -9.46 -22.83
N THR A 217 0.91 -9.98 -22.49
CA THR A 217 -0.35 -9.58 -23.11
C THR A 217 -0.76 -8.17 -22.65
N LYS A 218 -1.79 -7.59 -23.28
CA LYS A 218 -2.40 -6.34 -22.79
C LYS A 218 -2.86 -6.49 -21.33
N PHE A 219 -3.47 -7.63 -20.99
CA PHE A 219 -3.93 -7.89 -19.63
C PHE A 219 -2.77 -7.90 -18.63
N ASP A 220 -1.65 -8.54 -18.96
CA ASP A 220 -0.46 -8.58 -18.10
C ASP A 220 0.13 -7.18 -17.91
N ASN A 221 0.20 -6.39 -19.00
CA ASN A 221 0.65 -5.01 -18.91
C ASN A 221 -0.26 -4.18 -18.02
N ASP A 222 -1.57 -4.23 -18.25
CA ASP A 222 -2.56 -3.54 -17.42
C ASP A 222 -2.49 -4.01 -15.96
N THR A 223 -2.20 -5.28 -15.71
CA THR A 223 -2.09 -5.85 -14.36
C THR A 223 -1.00 -5.17 -13.55
N ALA A 224 0.15 -4.86 -14.18
CA ALA A 224 1.24 -4.12 -13.53
C ALA A 224 0.78 -2.75 -13.02
N PHE A 225 0.04 -2.00 -13.83
CA PHE A 225 -0.46 -0.66 -13.48
C PHE A 225 -1.66 -0.71 -12.54
N PHE A 226 -2.58 -1.66 -12.73
CA PHE A 226 -3.79 -1.83 -11.93
C PHE A 226 -3.43 -2.00 -10.45
N TRP A 227 -2.49 -2.89 -10.14
CA TRP A 227 -2.03 -3.12 -8.77
C TRP A 227 -0.88 -2.19 -8.35
N ALA A 228 -0.31 -1.39 -9.24
CA ALA A 228 0.62 -0.33 -8.81
C ALA A 228 -0.09 0.77 -8.01
N LEU A 229 -1.39 0.99 -8.27
CA LEU A 229 -2.21 1.98 -7.57
C LEU A 229 -1.53 3.36 -7.56
N GLY A 230 -1.03 3.80 -8.73
CA GLY A 230 -0.37 5.10 -8.88
C GLY A 230 0.97 5.25 -8.14
N ALA A 231 1.47 4.20 -7.47
CA ALA A 231 2.79 4.21 -6.84
C ALA A 231 3.88 4.41 -7.89
N GLY A 232 4.72 5.43 -7.70
CA GLY A 232 5.77 5.82 -8.65
C GLY A 232 5.34 6.82 -9.73
N LEU A 233 4.08 7.27 -9.74
CA LEU A 233 3.55 8.26 -10.69
C LEU A 233 3.07 9.58 -10.03
N GLY A 234 3.45 9.85 -8.77
CA GLY A 234 3.15 11.14 -8.11
C GLY A 234 2.05 11.14 -7.04
N GLY A 235 1.59 9.97 -6.56
CA GLY A 235 0.71 9.87 -5.39
C GLY A 235 -0.79 10.06 -5.70
N GLY A 236 -1.65 9.74 -4.74
CA GLY A 236 -3.12 9.91 -4.83
C GLY A 236 -3.98 8.67 -4.59
N SER A 237 -3.39 7.51 -4.24
CA SER A 237 -4.15 6.26 -4.00
C SER A 237 -4.24 5.88 -2.53
N SER A 238 -5.14 4.96 -2.22
CA SER A 238 -5.27 4.37 -0.90
C SER A 238 -4.22 3.29 -0.60
N SER A 239 -3.26 3.08 -1.53
CA SER A 239 -2.25 2.02 -1.52
C SER A 239 -2.83 0.60 -1.53
N VAL A 240 -1.98 -0.42 -1.64
CA VAL A 240 -2.44 -1.83 -1.69
C VAL A 240 -3.25 -2.22 -0.47
N SER A 241 -2.86 -1.73 0.71
CA SER A 241 -3.57 -2.04 1.95
C SER A 241 -4.97 -1.41 1.95
N GLY A 242 -5.11 -0.20 1.39
CA GLY A 242 -6.40 0.44 1.23
C GLY A 242 -7.30 -0.28 0.22
N LEU A 243 -6.75 -0.80 -0.88
CA LEU A 243 -7.51 -1.64 -1.81
C LEU A 243 -7.98 -2.94 -1.15
N TRP A 244 -7.17 -3.57 -0.30
CA TRP A 244 -7.62 -4.75 0.45
C TRP A 244 -8.70 -4.45 1.50
N LEU A 245 -8.70 -3.25 2.09
CA LEU A 245 -9.83 -2.80 2.94
C LEU A 245 -11.12 -2.60 2.13
N GLU A 246 -11.00 -2.18 0.87
CA GLU A 246 -12.13 -2.11 -0.05
C GLU A 246 -12.67 -3.50 -0.43
N ILE A 247 -11.77 -4.44 -0.69
CA ILE A 247 -12.12 -5.85 -0.93
C ILE A 247 -12.84 -6.41 0.29
N ALA A 248 -12.33 -6.16 1.51
CA ALA A 248 -12.97 -6.60 2.75
C ALA A 248 -14.44 -6.12 2.82
N GLN A 249 -14.72 -4.84 2.56
CA GLN A 249 -16.09 -4.31 2.58
C GLN A 249 -17.02 -4.95 1.54
N ARG A 250 -16.48 -5.50 0.45
CA ARG A 250 -17.26 -6.18 -0.61
C ARG A 250 -17.55 -7.64 -0.31
N VAL A 251 -16.70 -8.30 0.47
CA VAL A 251 -16.80 -9.74 0.73
C VAL A 251 -17.33 -10.08 2.11
N LEU A 252 -17.24 -9.15 3.07
CA LEU A 252 -17.79 -9.33 4.41
C LEU A 252 -19.32 -9.30 4.39
N PRO A 253 -20.00 -10.14 5.20
CA PRO A 253 -21.46 -10.12 5.28
C PRO A 253 -22.00 -8.76 5.69
N VAL A 254 -23.03 -8.26 5.00
CA VAL A 254 -23.72 -7.02 5.40
C VAL A 254 -24.48 -7.12 6.73
N THR A 255 -24.64 -8.34 7.23
CA THR A 255 -25.31 -8.65 8.50
C THR A 255 -24.38 -8.56 9.71
N LEU A 256 -23.09 -8.27 9.52
CA LEU A 256 -22.17 -8.11 10.66
C LEU A 256 -22.61 -6.96 11.56
N SER A 257 -22.57 -7.21 12.88
CA SER A 257 -22.71 -6.17 13.88
C SER A 257 -21.58 -5.13 13.75
N LEU A 258 -21.73 -3.97 14.40
CA LEU A 258 -20.66 -2.97 14.45
C LEU A 258 -19.42 -3.52 15.14
N LYS A 259 -19.59 -4.28 16.23
CA LYS A 259 -18.48 -4.92 16.95
C LYS A 259 -17.74 -5.96 16.11
N GLU A 260 -18.44 -6.83 15.37
CA GLU A 260 -17.80 -7.77 14.44
C GLU A 260 -17.08 -7.04 13.30
N THR A 261 -17.72 -6.00 12.75
CA THR A 261 -17.12 -5.16 11.70
C THR A 261 -15.84 -4.48 12.21
N ALA A 262 -15.86 -3.91 13.41
CA ALA A 262 -14.71 -3.29 14.05
C ALA A 262 -13.59 -4.31 14.32
N LEU A 263 -13.94 -5.48 14.83
CA LEU A 263 -12.98 -6.55 15.12
C LEU A 263 -12.24 -7.01 13.86
N ILE A 264 -12.98 -7.31 12.78
CA ILE A 264 -12.35 -7.83 11.57
C ILE A 264 -11.46 -6.78 10.90
N HIS A 265 -11.86 -5.51 10.86
CA HIS A 265 -11.02 -4.43 10.35
C HIS A 265 -9.79 -4.19 11.23
N ALA A 266 -9.93 -4.28 12.55
CA ALA A 266 -8.79 -4.17 13.45
C ALA A 266 -7.79 -5.32 13.26
N LYS A 267 -8.26 -6.56 13.06
CA LYS A 267 -7.40 -7.71 12.71
C LYS A 267 -6.68 -7.52 11.37
N ILE A 268 -7.39 -7.10 10.32
CA ILE A 268 -6.79 -6.86 8.99
C ILE A 268 -5.69 -5.78 9.09
N THR A 269 -5.99 -4.65 9.73
CA THR A 269 -5.09 -3.50 9.76
C THR A 269 -3.89 -3.70 10.68
N THR A 270 -4.05 -4.41 11.80
CA THR A 270 -2.90 -4.83 12.62
C THR A 270 -2.06 -5.89 11.92
N ALA A 271 -2.67 -6.82 11.18
CA ALA A 271 -1.93 -7.77 10.35
C ALA A 271 -1.17 -7.10 9.21
N PHE A 272 -1.66 -5.99 8.65
CA PHE A 272 -0.87 -5.16 7.73
C PHE A 272 0.35 -4.57 8.43
N TYR A 273 0.15 -3.92 9.58
CA TYR A 273 1.23 -3.21 10.26
C TYR A 273 2.31 -4.16 10.77
N ASP A 274 1.96 -5.17 11.56
CA ASP A 274 2.90 -6.17 12.08
C ASP A 274 3.55 -6.95 10.92
N GLY A 275 2.78 -7.25 9.87
CA GLY A 275 3.29 -7.91 8.67
C GLY A 275 4.32 -7.07 7.92
N TYR A 276 4.14 -5.75 7.87
CA TYR A 276 5.11 -4.82 7.27
C TYR A 276 6.35 -4.64 8.12
N ILE A 277 6.25 -4.63 9.45
CA ILE A 277 7.43 -4.67 10.32
C ILE A 277 8.26 -5.90 9.97
N ALA A 278 7.63 -7.08 9.92
CA ALA A 278 8.30 -8.32 9.55
C ALA A 278 8.92 -8.26 8.15
N CYS A 279 8.18 -7.71 7.19
CA CYS A 279 8.62 -7.55 5.82
C CYS A 279 9.85 -6.61 5.71
N TRP A 280 9.86 -5.51 6.46
CA TRP A 280 10.98 -4.57 6.51
C TRP A 280 12.19 -5.14 7.25
N GLN A 281 12.00 -5.93 8.31
CA GLN A 281 13.07 -6.70 8.95
C GLN A 281 13.79 -7.58 7.92
N VAL A 282 13.03 -8.35 7.11
CA VAL A 282 13.64 -9.22 6.09
C VAL A 282 14.30 -8.40 4.98
N LYS A 283 13.67 -7.30 4.51
CA LYS A 283 14.23 -6.42 3.47
C LYS A 283 15.59 -5.87 3.82
N TYR A 284 15.70 -5.23 4.98
CA TYR A 284 16.94 -4.54 5.36
C TYR A 284 17.98 -5.49 5.94
N ARG A 285 17.59 -6.66 6.45
CA ARG A 285 18.54 -7.73 6.82
C ARG A 285 19.18 -8.38 5.59
N THR A 286 18.38 -8.68 4.56
CA THR A 286 18.87 -9.36 3.35
C THR A 286 19.51 -8.39 2.37
N ASP A 287 19.09 -7.13 2.40
CA ASP A 287 19.58 -6.04 1.58
C ASP A 287 19.67 -6.40 0.09
N PHE A 288 18.61 -7.05 -0.40
CA PHE A 288 18.64 -7.72 -1.69
C PHE A 288 18.36 -6.76 -2.86
N TRP A 289 19.12 -6.91 -3.95
CA TRP A 289 18.99 -6.11 -5.15
C TRP A 289 17.66 -6.26 -5.90
N ARG A 290 17.27 -5.19 -6.60
CA ARG A 290 16.11 -5.17 -7.50
C ARG A 290 16.43 -5.88 -8.82
N PRO A 291 15.42 -6.38 -9.55
CA PRO A 291 15.63 -6.95 -10.90
C PRO A 291 16.40 -6.01 -11.83
N THR A 292 16.19 -4.70 -11.76
CA THR A 292 16.96 -3.75 -12.58
C THR A 292 18.47 -3.84 -12.37
N THR A 293 18.93 -3.91 -11.12
CA THR A 293 20.35 -4.04 -10.83
C THR A 293 20.86 -5.41 -11.26
N ALA A 294 20.13 -6.48 -10.92
CA ALA A 294 20.46 -7.85 -11.25
C ALA A 294 20.59 -8.09 -12.76
N VAL A 295 19.61 -7.66 -13.56
CA VAL A 295 19.59 -7.84 -15.01
C VAL A 295 20.70 -7.03 -15.68
N ARG A 296 20.95 -5.78 -15.24
CA ARG A 296 21.97 -4.92 -15.85
C ARG A 296 23.39 -5.36 -15.54
N GLN A 297 23.65 -5.75 -14.30
CA GLN A 297 24.98 -6.18 -13.87
C GLN A 297 25.27 -7.62 -14.27
N GLY A 298 24.23 -8.43 -14.44
CA GLY A 298 24.36 -9.88 -14.62
C GLY A 298 24.27 -10.61 -13.29
N TRP A 299 24.09 -11.92 -13.38
CA TRP A 299 23.94 -12.85 -12.27
C TRP A 299 24.76 -14.10 -12.61
N PRO A 300 25.26 -14.90 -11.65
CA PRO A 300 25.91 -16.17 -11.97
C PRO A 300 25.13 -16.99 -13.03
N GLY A 301 25.76 -17.29 -14.17
CA GLY A 301 25.09 -18.00 -15.28
C GLY A 301 24.23 -17.14 -16.21
N PHE A 302 24.23 -15.80 -16.06
CA PHE A 302 23.48 -14.86 -16.90
C PHE A 302 24.29 -13.60 -17.18
N ALA A 303 24.54 -13.33 -18.47
CA ALA A 303 25.23 -12.12 -18.90
C ALA A 303 24.34 -10.88 -18.76
N GLY A 304 24.87 -9.79 -18.21
CA GLY A 304 24.12 -8.57 -17.96
C GLY A 304 23.63 -7.86 -19.23
N ILE A 305 22.42 -7.28 -19.16
CA ILE A 305 21.79 -6.48 -20.21
C ILE A 305 21.75 -5.01 -19.76
N LYS A 306 22.79 -4.24 -20.13
CA LYS A 306 23.04 -2.89 -19.59
C LYS A 306 21.86 -1.92 -19.75
N ASP A 307 21.16 -1.98 -20.87
CA ASP A 307 20.08 -1.05 -21.20
C ASP A 307 18.69 -1.53 -20.75
N TRP A 308 18.60 -2.65 -20.02
CA TRP A 308 17.32 -3.16 -19.54
C TRP A 308 16.63 -2.15 -18.62
N GLN A 309 15.35 -1.90 -18.87
CA GLN A 309 14.50 -1.02 -18.06
C GLN A 309 13.33 -1.83 -17.51
N PRO A 310 12.97 -1.65 -16.22
CA PRO A 310 11.74 -2.22 -15.69
C PRO A 310 10.51 -1.54 -16.31
N ASN A 311 9.37 -2.21 -16.28
CA ASN A 311 8.10 -1.66 -16.76
C ASN A 311 7.60 -0.48 -15.90
N LEU A 312 7.81 -0.54 -14.58
CA LEU A 312 7.54 0.56 -13.66
C LEU A 312 8.82 1.03 -12.96
N ALA A 313 8.81 2.27 -12.49
CA ALA A 313 9.92 2.82 -11.72
C ALA A 313 10.16 2.03 -10.43
N ASN A 314 11.44 1.80 -10.09
CA ASN A 314 11.78 1.10 -8.86
C ASN A 314 11.37 1.90 -7.63
N PRO A 315 10.72 1.24 -6.65
CA PRO A 315 10.65 1.78 -5.31
C PRO A 315 12.06 1.84 -4.68
N ASN A 316 12.27 2.82 -3.81
CA ASN A 316 13.55 3.08 -3.14
C ASN A 316 13.71 2.28 -1.84
N PHE A 317 13.62 0.96 -1.93
CA PHE A 317 13.86 0.03 -0.82
C PHE A 317 14.28 -1.35 -1.35
N PRO A 318 14.98 -2.17 -0.54
CA PRO A 318 15.41 -3.51 -0.94
C PRO A 318 14.28 -4.40 -1.47
N GLU A 319 14.64 -5.35 -2.32
CA GLU A 319 13.68 -6.13 -3.11
C GLU A 319 12.96 -7.19 -2.26
N TYR A 320 13.69 -8.03 -1.53
CA TYR A 320 13.13 -9.25 -0.95
C TYR A 320 12.62 -9.07 0.48
N PRO A 321 11.43 -9.58 0.85
CA PRO A 321 10.37 -10.08 -0.04
C PRO A 321 9.51 -8.91 -0.55
N SER A 322 8.54 -9.18 -1.41
CA SER A 322 7.64 -8.15 -1.95
C SER A 322 6.74 -7.56 -0.85
N GLY A 323 6.91 -6.27 -0.53
CA GLY A 323 6.07 -5.57 0.45
C GLY A 323 4.59 -5.51 0.05
N HIS A 324 4.35 -5.42 -1.26
CA HIS A 324 3.00 -5.49 -1.81
C HIS A 324 2.31 -6.81 -1.41
N GLN A 325 3.07 -7.91 -1.46
CA GLN A 325 2.58 -9.24 -1.12
C GLN A 325 2.53 -9.51 0.37
N CYS A 326 3.40 -8.88 1.17
CA CYS A 326 3.27 -8.87 2.64
C CYS A 326 1.89 -8.29 3.05
N ALA A 327 1.41 -7.21 2.41
CA ALA A 327 0.06 -6.68 2.66
C ALA A 327 -1.03 -7.62 2.13
N SER A 328 -0.92 -8.07 0.87
CA SER A 328 -1.93 -8.95 0.28
C SER A 328 -2.12 -10.25 1.06
N GLY A 329 -1.02 -10.89 1.46
CA GLY A 329 -1.04 -12.11 2.28
C GLY A 329 -1.68 -11.89 3.64
N SER A 330 -1.43 -10.73 4.28
CA SER A 330 -2.05 -10.39 5.55
C SER A 330 -3.57 -10.28 5.46
N ALA A 331 -4.10 -9.50 4.51
CA ALA A 331 -5.55 -9.37 4.33
C ALA A 331 -6.20 -10.68 3.90
N LEU A 332 -5.58 -11.38 2.93
CA LEU A 332 -6.05 -12.65 2.43
C LEU A 332 -6.28 -13.65 3.56
N ALA A 333 -5.29 -13.83 4.42
CA ALA A 333 -5.36 -14.77 5.54
C ALA A 333 -6.47 -14.41 6.53
N VAL A 334 -6.54 -13.14 6.97
CA VAL A 334 -7.57 -12.70 7.90
C VAL A 334 -8.98 -12.89 7.32
N LEU A 335 -9.18 -12.55 6.04
CA LEU A 335 -10.47 -12.69 5.36
C LEU A 335 -10.84 -14.17 5.14
N GLN A 336 -9.91 -15.01 4.68
CA GLN A 336 -10.15 -16.45 4.50
C GLN A 336 -10.53 -17.12 5.82
N ARG A 337 -9.84 -16.80 6.91
CA ARG A 337 -10.16 -17.31 8.25
C ARG A 337 -11.54 -16.87 8.70
N PHE A 338 -11.85 -15.59 8.57
CA PHE A 338 -13.13 -15.05 9.00
C PHE A 338 -14.32 -15.61 8.20
N LEU A 339 -14.18 -15.71 6.88
CA LEU A 339 -15.22 -16.24 6.00
C LEU A 339 -15.30 -17.77 6.03
N GLY A 340 -14.28 -18.45 6.55
CA GLY A 340 -14.14 -19.90 6.53
C GLY A 340 -13.97 -20.50 5.12
N LYS A 341 -13.65 -19.66 4.11
CA LYS A 341 -13.56 -20.04 2.70
C LYS A 341 -12.76 -19.03 1.88
N ASP A 342 -12.24 -19.49 0.73
CA ASP A 342 -11.60 -18.63 -0.27
C ASP A 342 -12.60 -18.06 -1.31
N ALA A 343 -13.67 -18.81 -1.59
CA ALA A 343 -14.66 -18.45 -2.61
C ALA A 343 -15.43 -17.18 -2.23
N ALA A 344 -15.23 -16.12 -3.01
CA ALA A 344 -15.85 -14.81 -2.85
C ALA A 344 -15.93 -14.12 -4.21
N LYS A 345 -17.14 -13.67 -4.60
CA LYS A 345 -17.35 -12.92 -5.84
C LYS A 345 -17.34 -11.44 -5.54
N PHE A 346 -16.42 -10.70 -6.14
CA PHE A 346 -16.33 -9.25 -5.96
C PHE A 346 -15.70 -8.58 -7.17
N THR A 347 -15.96 -7.28 -7.32
CA THR A 347 -15.42 -6.44 -8.38
C THR A 347 -14.77 -5.21 -7.79
N ILE A 348 -13.55 -4.90 -8.18
CA ILE A 348 -12.79 -3.72 -7.73
C ILE A 348 -12.35 -2.87 -8.91
N ILE A 349 -12.10 -1.59 -8.65
CA ILE A 349 -11.50 -0.64 -9.59
C ILE A 349 -10.19 -0.17 -8.95
N SER A 350 -9.13 -0.05 -9.75
CA SER A 350 -7.88 0.53 -9.28
C SER A 350 -8.02 2.04 -9.14
N ASP A 351 -7.84 2.57 -7.94
CA ASP A 351 -7.90 4.01 -7.70
C ASP A 351 -6.71 4.77 -8.31
N GLY A 352 -5.58 4.10 -8.56
CA GLY A 352 -4.43 4.68 -9.25
C GLY A 352 -4.33 4.36 -10.74
N ALA A 353 -5.26 3.59 -11.30
CA ALA A 353 -5.37 3.31 -12.73
C ALA A 353 -6.84 3.06 -13.14
N PRO A 354 -7.75 4.03 -12.92
CA PRO A 354 -9.19 3.83 -13.13
C PRO A 354 -9.54 3.54 -14.59
N ASP A 355 -8.75 4.05 -15.54
CA ASP A 355 -8.96 3.87 -16.98
C ASP A 355 -8.80 2.42 -17.46
N ILE A 356 -8.15 1.55 -16.67
CA ILE A 356 -8.07 0.11 -16.94
C ILE A 356 -9.45 -0.55 -16.78
N GLY A 357 -10.34 0.07 -16.01
CA GLY A 357 -11.67 -0.44 -15.74
C GLY A 357 -11.73 -1.48 -14.61
N PRO A 358 -12.93 -2.01 -14.34
CA PRO A 358 -13.17 -2.93 -13.23
C PRO A 358 -12.58 -4.32 -13.48
N ARG A 359 -12.10 -4.97 -12.40
CA ARG A 359 -11.70 -6.38 -12.38
C ARG A 359 -12.59 -7.18 -11.44
N SER A 360 -13.05 -8.34 -11.91
CA SER A 360 -13.95 -9.23 -11.17
C SER A 360 -13.26 -10.54 -10.84
N TYR A 361 -13.41 -10.97 -9.60
CA TYR A 361 -12.78 -12.17 -9.05
C TYR A 361 -13.84 -13.14 -8.53
N THR A 362 -13.50 -14.42 -8.52
CA THR A 362 -14.33 -15.50 -7.96
C THR A 362 -13.78 -16.05 -6.64
N SER A 363 -12.57 -15.64 -6.26
CA SER A 363 -11.96 -15.98 -4.98
C SER A 363 -10.96 -14.90 -4.52
N LEU A 364 -10.68 -14.86 -3.22
CA LEU A 364 -9.70 -13.93 -2.65
C LEU A 364 -8.28 -14.27 -3.12
N GLN A 365 -7.94 -15.57 -3.18
CA GLN A 365 -6.65 -16.03 -3.69
C GLN A 365 -6.43 -15.62 -5.15
N ALA A 366 -7.47 -15.60 -5.99
CA ALA A 366 -7.34 -15.16 -7.37
C ALA A 366 -6.88 -13.69 -7.46
N ALA A 367 -7.44 -12.81 -6.62
CA ALA A 367 -7.00 -11.41 -6.55
C ALA A 367 -5.58 -11.30 -5.98
N ALA A 368 -5.22 -12.09 -4.96
CA ALA A 368 -3.86 -12.10 -4.42
C ALA A 368 -2.82 -12.59 -5.44
N ASN A 369 -3.13 -13.62 -6.22
CA ASN A 369 -2.27 -14.13 -7.28
C ASN A 369 -2.05 -13.08 -8.38
N GLU A 370 -3.12 -12.42 -8.82
CA GLU A 370 -3.00 -11.34 -9.80
C GLU A 370 -2.18 -10.15 -9.25
N ALA A 371 -2.36 -9.83 -7.95
CA ALA A 371 -1.52 -8.85 -7.28
C ALA A 371 -0.04 -9.26 -7.26
N ALA A 372 0.28 -10.55 -7.09
CA ALA A 372 1.66 -11.06 -7.17
C ALA A 372 2.23 -10.92 -8.59
N ASP A 373 1.48 -11.37 -9.60
CA ASP A 373 1.87 -11.28 -11.01
C ASP A 373 2.14 -9.83 -11.43
N SER A 374 1.36 -8.87 -10.91
CA SER A 374 1.58 -7.45 -11.17
C SER A 374 2.99 -6.98 -10.87
N ARG A 375 3.65 -7.53 -9.84
CA ARG A 375 4.98 -7.09 -9.40
C ARG A 375 6.09 -7.67 -10.27
N LEU A 376 5.86 -8.86 -10.81
CA LEU A 376 6.68 -9.46 -11.86
C LEU A 376 6.53 -8.66 -13.16
N PHE A 377 5.29 -8.40 -13.59
CA PHE A 377 5.00 -7.63 -14.81
C PHE A 377 5.47 -6.18 -14.76
N ALA A 378 5.58 -5.62 -13.55
CA ALA A 378 6.17 -4.32 -13.31
C ALA A 378 7.71 -4.32 -13.43
N GLY A 379 8.36 -5.49 -13.43
CA GLY A 379 9.82 -5.62 -13.38
C GLY A 379 10.43 -5.26 -12.03
N LEU A 380 9.65 -5.35 -10.96
CA LEU A 380 10.02 -4.84 -9.63
C LEU A 380 10.39 -5.92 -8.62
N HIS A 381 9.91 -7.15 -8.85
CA HIS A 381 10.13 -8.29 -7.97
C HIS A 381 10.38 -9.58 -8.75
N PHE A 382 11.19 -10.46 -8.16
CA PHE A 382 11.28 -11.86 -8.59
C PHE A 382 10.02 -12.62 -8.17
N ASN A 383 9.73 -13.74 -8.84
CA ASN A 383 8.50 -14.48 -8.57
C ASN A 383 8.52 -15.08 -7.16
N ARG A 384 9.65 -15.64 -6.74
CA ARG A 384 9.84 -16.13 -5.37
C ARG A 384 9.60 -15.04 -4.31
N SER A 385 10.06 -13.82 -4.55
CA SER A 385 9.88 -12.68 -3.64
C SER A 385 8.41 -12.33 -3.44
N ASN A 386 7.56 -12.57 -4.44
CA ASN A 386 6.12 -12.37 -4.31
C ASN A 386 5.47 -13.42 -3.42
N TYR A 387 5.69 -14.71 -3.68
CA TYR A 387 5.09 -15.77 -2.89
C TYR A 387 5.61 -15.84 -1.45
N ASP A 388 6.91 -15.65 -1.23
CA ASP A 388 7.45 -15.55 0.12
C ASP A 388 6.92 -14.32 0.86
N GLY A 389 6.63 -13.22 0.14
CA GLY A 389 5.96 -12.06 0.71
C GLY A 389 4.53 -12.37 1.15
N GLN A 390 3.75 -13.08 0.33
CA GLN A 390 2.40 -13.53 0.71
C GLN A 390 2.45 -14.46 1.92
N ASP A 391 3.38 -15.42 1.92
CA ASP A 391 3.58 -16.35 3.04
C ASP A 391 3.93 -15.62 4.33
N LEU A 392 4.82 -14.63 4.26
CA LEU A 392 5.21 -13.82 5.42
C LEU A 392 4.00 -13.07 6.00
N GLY A 393 3.26 -12.37 5.14
CA GLY A 393 2.04 -11.67 5.53
C GLY A 393 1.00 -12.60 6.13
N ARG A 394 0.77 -13.77 5.51
CA ARG A 394 -0.14 -14.81 5.99
C ARG A 394 0.25 -15.30 7.38
N LEU A 395 1.51 -15.68 7.59
CA LEU A 395 1.97 -16.19 8.90
C LEU A 395 1.81 -15.15 10.01
N VAL A 396 2.08 -13.87 9.72
CA VAL A 396 1.82 -12.76 10.65
C VAL A 396 0.33 -12.58 10.92
N ALA A 397 -0.50 -12.60 9.88
CA ALA A 397 -1.94 -12.52 10.03
C ALA A 397 -2.54 -13.67 10.85
N GLU A 398 -2.06 -14.90 10.71
CA GLU A 398 -2.48 -16.03 11.54
C GLU A 398 -2.24 -15.76 13.03
N TYR A 399 -1.03 -15.32 13.37
CA TYR A 399 -0.71 -14.96 14.75
C TYR A 399 -1.58 -13.81 15.25
N VAL A 400 -1.75 -12.75 14.45
CA VAL A 400 -2.58 -11.60 14.80
C VAL A 400 -4.03 -12.06 15.04
N TYR A 401 -4.57 -12.91 14.17
CA TYR A 401 -5.95 -13.37 14.25
C TYR A 401 -6.24 -14.11 15.56
N ASP A 402 -5.28 -14.91 16.04
CA ASP A 402 -5.42 -15.72 17.26
C ASP A 402 -5.14 -14.95 18.56
N ASN A 403 -4.51 -13.78 18.47
CA ASN A 403 -3.99 -13.06 19.64
C ASN A 403 -4.47 -11.62 19.77
N PHE A 404 -5.15 -11.05 18.78
CA PHE A 404 -5.56 -9.64 18.80
C PHE A 404 -6.38 -9.26 20.04
N GLU A 405 -7.41 -10.05 20.37
CA GLU A 405 -8.26 -9.84 21.54
C GLU A 405 -7.48 -10.03 22.86
N LYS A 406 -6.43 -10.86 22.85
CA LYS A 406 -5.54 -11.15 23.99
C LYS A 406 -4.47 -10.07 24.21
N SER A 407 -4.45 -9.00 23.42
CA SER A 407 -3.53 -7.86 23.58
C SER A 407 -4.22 -6.63 24.22
N PRO A 408 -4.79 -6.72 25.43
CA PRO A 408 -5.67 -5.70 26.01
C PRO A 408 -4.94 -4.48 26.58
N ALA A 409 -3.62 -4.36 26.38
CA ALA A 409 -2.77 -3.40 27.11
C ALA A 409 -3.24 -1.95 26.99
N VAL A 410 -4.03 -1.59 25.97
CA VAL A 410 -4.48 -0.22 25.72
C VAL A 410 -5.67 0.19 26.59
N VAL A 411 -6.65 -0.69 26.84
CA VAL A 411 -7.90 -0.33 27.56
C VAL A 411 -7.61 -0.05 29.04
N GLY A 412 -6.87 -0.93 29.71
CA GLY A 412 -6.49 -0.74 31.12
C GLY A 412 -5.62 0.51 31.34
N LYS A 413 -4.75 0.84 30.38
CA LYS A 413 -3.93 2.06 30.44
C LYS A 413 -4.73 3.33 30.15
N ALA A 414 -5.71 3.27 29.25
CA ALA A 414 -6.63 4.38 29.00
C ALA A 414 -7.49 4.70 30.24
N GLN A 415 -8.04 3.67 30.88
CA GLN A 415 -8.77 3.83 32.14
C GLN A 415 -7.88 4.43 33.25
N ALA A 416 -6.63 3.98 33.37
CA ALA A 416 -5.67 4.54 34.32
C ALA A 416 -5.27 6.00 34.00
N ALA A 417 -5.10 6.34 32.72
CA ALA A 417 -4.77 7.70 32.28
C ALA A 417 -5.91 8.69 32.51
N CYS A 418 -7.18 8.26 32.35
CA CYS A 418 -8.35 9.04 32.73
C CYS A 418 -8.44 9.28 34.25
N ALA A 419 -7.99 8.31 35.05
CA ALA A 419 -7.96 8.43 36.51
C ALA A 419 -6.79 9.28 37.04
N SER A 420 -5.78 9.58 36.22
CA SER A 420 -4.60 10.38 36.60
C SER A 420 -3.94 11.06 35.38
N PRO A 421 -4.31 12.33 35.07
CA PRO A 421 -3.83 13.05 33.88
C PRO A 421 -2.30 13.25 33.80
N THR A 422 -1.59 13.14 34.93
CA THR A 422 -0.14 13.33 35.07
C THR A 422 0.71 12.29 34.31
N LEU A 423 0.16 11.09 34.04
CA LEU A 423 0.88 10.01 33.34
C LEU A 423 1.13 10.31 31.85
N LEU A 424 0.22 11.02 31.19
CA LEU A 424 0.32 11.37 29.77
C LEU A 424 1.41 12.43 29.51
N GLY A 425 1.56 13.42 30.41
CA GLY A 425 2.57 14.47 30.30
C GLY A 425 4.01 13.96 30.43
N SER A 426 4.23 12.94 31.27
CA SER A 426 5.57 12.40 31.54
C SER A 426 6.21 11.69 30.34
N LYS A 427 5.41 10.97 29.53
CA LYS A 427 5.91 10.28 28.31
C LYS A 427 6.18 11.24 27.16
N VAL A 428 5.34 12.27 27.00
CA VAL A 428 5.54 13.32 25.98
C VAL A 428 6.82 14.12 26.30
N ALA A 429 7.05 14.44 27.57
CA ALA A 429 8.28 15.10 28.01
C ALA A 429 9.53 14.22 27.83
N ALA A 430 9.44 12.91 28.11
CA ALA A 430 10.55 11.97 27.91
C ALA A 430 10.91 11.77 26.43
N ALA A 431 9.91 11.70 25.53
CA ALA A 431 10.14 11.61 24.08
C ALA A 431 10.79 12.89 23.53
N ALA A 432 10.39 14.07 24.03
CA ALA A 432 11.02 15.33 23.68
C ALA A 432 12.49 15.42 24.15
N ALA A 433 12.81 14.85 25.33
CA ALA A 433 14.17 14.81 25.86
C ALA A 433 15.08 13.81 25.11
N GLY A 434 14.55 12.66 24.66
CA GLY A 434 15.31 11.65 23.91
C GLY A 434 15.79 12.15 22.54
N ASN A 435 14.99 12.96 21.84
CA ASN A 435 15.35 13.55 20.55
C ASN A 435 16.46 14.62 20.65
N ALA A 436 16.68 15.22 21.82
CA ALA A 436 17.75 16.19 22.04
C ALA A 436 19.12 15.52 22.25
N SER A 437 19.16 14.23 22.59
CA SER A 437 20.41 13.48 22.85
C SER A 437 21.00 12.77 21.63
N ALA A 438 20.26 12.68 20.52
CA ALA A 438 20.66 11.92 19.34
C ALA A 438 21.54 12.70 18.34
N SER A 439 21.96 13.93 18.67
CA SER A 439 22.82 14.76 17.81
C SER A 439 24.32 14.62 18.05
N ASP A 440 24.76 13.96 19.13
CA ASP A 440 26.13 14.15 19.62
C ASP A 440 27.07 12.94 19.52
N ASP A 441 26.61 11.79 19.02
CA ASP A 441 27.48 10.61 18.83
C ASP A 441 27.82 10.36 17.35
N ALA A 442 28.76 11.15 16.83
CA ALA A 442 29.55 10.78 15.65
C ALA A 442 30.68 9.83 16.09
N PRO A 443 30.92 8.70 15.40
CA PRO A 443 32.01 7.80 15.77
C PRO A 443 33.37 8.43 15.42
N ALA A 444 34.28 8.39 16.40
CA ALA A 444 35.67 8.82 16.27
C ALA A 444 36.35 8.13 15.07
N ALA A 445 36.83 8.94 14.13
CA ALA A 445 37.80 8.50 13.14
C ALA A 445 39.19 8.65 13.75
N GLU A 446 39.90 7.52 13.94
CA GLU A 446 41.35 7.54 14.10
C GLU A 446 41.98 8.08 12.81
N ALA A 447 42.66 9.21 12.92
CA ALA A 447 43.55 9.72 11.89
C ALA A 447 44.91 10.00 12.53
N ASP A 448 45.89 9.25 12.06
CA ASP A 448 47.32 9.41 12.36
C ASP A 448 47.80 10.84 12.11
N ALA A 449 48.63 11.30 13.02
CA ALA A 449 49.26 12.61 13.02
C ALA A 449 50.19 12.81 11.81
N LYS A 450 50.13 14.01 11.22
CA LYS A 450 51.33 14.75 10.82
C LYS A 450 51.04 16.24 10.73
N ALA A 451 51.80 16.98 11.53
CA ALA A 451 51.80 18.42 11.68
C ALA A 451 52.36 19.16 10.45
N SER A 452 51.85 20.37 10.22
CA SER A 452 52.70 21.56 10.03
C SER A 452 51.86 22.83 10.05
N ASP A 453 52.29 23.75 10.91
CA ASP A 453 51.77 25.09 11.14
C ASP A 453 51.80 26.00 9.90
N LYS A 454 50.84 26.94 9.83
CA LYS A 454 51.14 28.37 9.67
C LYS A 454 49.90 29.25 9.86
N GLU A 455 50.02 30.16 10.82
CA GLU A 455 49.17 31.34 11.03
C GLU A 455 49.13 32.28 9.82
N ALA A 456 48.00 32.95 9.62
CA ALA A 456 47.94 34.40 9.41
C ALA A 456 46.51 34.91 9.68
N ALA A 457 46.43 35.94 10.53
CA ALA A 457 45.25 36.67 10.94
C ALA A 457 44.80 37.71 9.88
N ALA A 458 43.51 38.12 9.94
CA ALA A 458 43.08 39.51 10.13
C ALA A 458 41.55 39.66 9.96
N ASP A 459 40.93 40.28 10.98
CA ASP A 459 39.88 41.32 11.00
C ASP A 459 38.91 41.47 9.80
N GLY A 460 37.62 41.77 9.95
CA GLY A 460 36.82 42.31 11.05
C GLY A 460 35.57 43.02 10.47
N ALA A 461 34.54 43.20 11.31
CA ALA A 461 33.30 44.00 11.14
C ALA A 461 32.28 43.50 10.08
N ALA A 462 30.96 43.30 10.30
CA ALA A 462 29.89 43.76 11.20
C ALA A 462 28.78 44.49 10.40
N ALA A 463 27.54 43.99 10.55
CA ALA A 463 26.21 44.59 10.26
C ALA A 463 25.91 44.97 8.78
N ASP A 464 24.69 44.97 8.24
CA ASP A 464 23.35 45.04 8.83
C ASP A 464 22.25 44.67 7.79
N THR A 465 21.09 44.23 8.32
CA THR A 465 19.70 44.36 7.85
C THR A 465 19.19 44.12 6.42
N ALA A 466 17.97 43.52 6.41
CA ALA A 466 16.81 43.76 5.51
C ALA A 466 16.86 43.13 4.10
N LYS A 467 15.77 42.67 3.48
CA LYS A 467 14.34 42.45 3.76
C LYS A 467 13.80 41.79 2.48
N ALA A 468 12.82 40.89 2.60
CA ALA A 468 12.11 40.31 1.44
C ALA A 468 11.43 41.38 0.56
N PRO A 469 11.06 41.01 -0.69
CA PRO A 469 9.71 41.35 -1.12
C PRO A 469 8.97 40.21 -1.83
N ALA A 470 7.64 40.35 -1.80
CA ALA A 470 6.64 39.50 -2.40
C ALA A 470 6.31 39.89 -3.86
N ALA A 471 5.73 38.91 -4.56
CA ALA A 471 4.84 38.89 -5.72
C ALA A 471 4.56 40.18 -6.56
N GLY A 472 4.61 40.00 -7.89
CA GLY A 472 3.87 40.84 -8.84
C GLY A 472 4.20 40.58 -10.32
N GLY A 473 3.25 39.99 -11.06
CA GLY A 473 2.80 40.48 -12.38
C GLY A 473 3.67 40.31 -13.64
N ALA A 474 3.25 39.33 -14.46
CA ALA A 474 3.30 39.18 -15.92
C ALA A 474 3.93 40.27 -16.83
N ALA A 475 4.72 39.83 -17.82
CA ALA A 475 4.52 40.13 -19.25
C ALA A 475 5.29 39.13 -20.14
N ALA A 476 4.69 38.85 -21.30
CA ALA A 476 5.04 37.84 -22.28
C ALA A 476 6.28 38.17 -23.14
N ASP A 477 6.91 37.14 -23.70
CA ASP A 477 7.38 37.23 -25.09
C ASP A 477 7.42 35.87 -25.81
N THR A 478 7.44 35.98 -27.13
CA THR A 478 6.86 35.09 -28.14
C THR A 478 7.92 34.31 -28.94
N ALA A 479 7.57 33.11 -29.44
CA ALA A 479 7.96 32.55 -30.76
C ALA A 479 7.47 31.08 -30.88
N LYS A 480 6.40 30.77 -31.63
CA LYS A 480 6.25 30.65 -33.10
C LYS A 480 6.59 29.23 -33.62
N ALA A 481 5.52 28.48 -33.89
CA ALA A 481 5.51 27.26 -34.69
C ALA A 481 5.67 27.55 -36.19
N PRO A 482 5.96 26.53 -37.02
CA PRO A 482 5.55 26.56 -38.41
C PRO A 482 4.59 25.41 -38.76
N ALA A 483 3.53 25.77 -39.50
CA ALA A 483 2.74 24.89 -40.35
C ALA A 483 2.70 25.52 -41.75
N ALA A 484 2.89 24.72 -42.80
CA ALA A 484 2.50 24.94 -44.20
C ALA A 484 2.90 23.67 -44.99
N SER A 485 1.97 22.82 -45.46
CA SER A 485 1.10 22.94 -46.65
C SER A 485 1.73 22.36 -47.92
N GLY A 486 0.96 21.57 -48.69
CA GLY A 486 1.19 21.40 -50.14
C GLY A 486 1.03 19.97 -50.66
N ALA A 487 -0.14 19.67 -51.21
CA ALA A 487 -0.42 18.47 -52.00
C ALA A 487 0.09 18.60 -53.44
N ALA A 488 0.49 17.48 -54.06
CA ALA A 488 0.36 17.25 -55.50
C ALA A 488 0.44 15.74 -55.81
N ALA A 489 -0.46 15.30 -56.69
CA ALA A 489 -0.70 13.94 -57.10
C ALA A 489 0.18 13.51 -58.30
N SER A 490 0.36 12.19 -58.48
CA SER A 490 0.36 11.59 -59.81
C SER A 490 -0.26 10.19 -59.78
N LYS A 491 -1.04 9.92 -60.82
CA LYS A 491 -1.90 8.76 -61.06
C LYS A 491 -1.16 7.64 -61.82
N ALA A 492 -1.88 6.51 -61.89
CA ALA A 492 -1.95 5.49 -62.94
C ALA A 492 -1.31 4.16 -62.52
N SER A 493 -1.89 2.98 -62.76
CA SER A 493 -3.14 2.49 -63.37
C SER A 493 -3.00 0.96 -63.29
N GLY A 494 -3.99 0.19 -62.84
CA GLY A 494 -5.11 -0.36 -63.62
C GLY A 494 -5.64 -1.58 -62.83
N LYS A 495 -6.96 -1.72 -62.67
CA LYS A 495 -7.89 -2.49 -63.55
C LYS A 495 -7.57 -3.99 -63.54
N ASP A 496 -8.47 -4.94 -63.34
CA ASP A 496 -9.92 -5.12 -63.11
C ASP A 496 -9.97 -6.52 -62.42
N ALA A 497 -11.03 -7.08 -61.82
CA ALA A 497 -12.43 -7.12 -62.17
C ALA A 497 -13.24 -7.72 -61.00
N ALA A 498 -14.53 -7.41 -61.03
CA ALA A 498 -15.57 -7.76 -60.09
C ALA A 498 -16.00 -9.25 -60.11
N ALA A 499 -16.68 -9.67 -59.03
CA ALA A 499 -18.13 -9.90 -59.00
C ALA A 499 -18.55 -11.16 -58.21
N GLY A 500 -19.53 -10.94 -57.32
CA GLY A 500 -20.71 -11.81 -57.22
C GLY A 500 -20.72 -12.90 -56.13
N GLY A 501 -21.74 -12.86 -55.27
CA GLY A 501 -22.16 -14.03 -54.50
C GLY A 501 -22.82 -13.68 -53.16
N ALA A 502 -24.15 -13.60 -53.14
CA ALA A 502 -24.98 -13.24 -52.01
C ALA A 502 -25.21 -14.40 -51.02
N ALA A 503 -25.49 -14.00 -49.77
CA ALA A 503 -26.42 -14.58 -48.79
C ALA A 503 -26.28 -16.08 -48.40
N ASP A 504 -26.08 -16.34 -47.09
CA ASP A 504 -27.12 -17.05 -46.34
C ASP A 504 -27.00 -16.85 -44.81
N ALA A 505 -28.15 -16.83 -44.15
CA ALA A 505 -28.29 -16.66 -42.71
C ALA A 505 -28.50 -18.01 -42.01
N ALA A 506 -27.77 -18.28 -40.92
CA ALA A 506 -28.12 -19.32 -39.96
C ALA A 506 -27.63 -19.02 -38.54
N LYS A 507 -28.45 -19.45 -37.58
CA LYS A 507 -28.57 -19.13 -36.14
C LYS A 507 -27.36 -19.44 -35.23
N PRO A 508 -27.37 -18.92 -33.98
CA PRO A 508 -26.23 -18.89 -33.06
C PRO A 508 -26.09 -20.19 -32.27
N THR A 509 -24.85 -20.60 -31.99
CA THR A 509 -24.56 -21.73 -31.11
C THR A 509 -23.57 -21.36 -30.00
N ALA A 510 -24.01 -21.67 -28.78
CA ALA A 510 -23.27 -22.19 -27.64
C ALA A 510 -22.11 -21.38 -27.02
N ALA A 511 -22.41 -20.88 -25.83
CA ALA A 511 -21.55 -20.77 -24.65
C ALA A 511 -20.18 -21.48 -24.74
N ALA A 512 -19.10 -20.71 -24.77
CA ALA A 512 -17.76 -21.20 -24.49
C ALA A 512 -17.46 -21.06 -22.99
N LYS A 513 -17.48 -22.21 -22.31
CA LYS A 513 -16.87 -22.42 -20.99
C LYS A 513 -15.44 -21.88 -21.00
N ALA A 514 -15.12 -20.92 -20.14
CA ALA A 514 -13.75 -20.61 -19.78
C ALA A 514 -13.21 -21.79 -18.95
N THR A 515 -12.54 -22.72 -19.63
CA THR A 515 -11.75 -23.76 -18.97
C THR A 515 -10.57 -23.12 -18.26
N ALA A 516 -10.51 -23.35 -16.96
CA ALA A 516 -9.34 -23.16 -16.13
C ALA A 516 -8.17 -23.97 -16.70
N GLY A 517 -7.31 -23.31 -17.47
CA GLY A 517 -6.02 -23.82 -17.90
C GLY A 517 -4.91 -23.31 -16.99
N GLY A 518 -4.88 -23.81 -15.75
CA GLY A 518 -3.75 -23.57 -14.86
C GLY A 518 -2.51 -24.26 -15.41
N ARG A 519 -1.54 -23.49 -15.91
CA ARG A 519 -0.15 -23.99 -15.95
C ARG A 519 0.41 -23.87 -14.54
N ARG A 520 0.28 -24.97 -13.79
CA ARG A 520 1.19 -25.27 -12.68
C ARG A 520 2.61 -25.30 -13.24
N LEU A 521 3.43 -24.31 -12.92
CA LEU A 521 4.87 -24.50 -12.92
C LEU A 521 5.20 -25.11 -11.55
N LEU A 522 5.59 -26.39 -11.61
CA LEU A 522 5.85 -27.26 -10.47
C LEU A 522 7.01 -26.71 -9.63
N ALA A 523 6.74 -26.45 -8.36
CA ALA A 523 7.77 -26.42 -7.34
C ALA A 523 8.16 -27.88 -7.02
N SER A 524 9.39 -28.24 -7.36
CA SER A 524 10.09 -29.37 -6.76
C SER A 524 11.30 -28.77 -6.03
N TYR A 525 11.50 -29.20 -4.79
CA TYR A 525 12.50 -28.81 -3.79
C TYR A 525 12.13 -27.67 -2.83
#